data_AF-A0A942KZ96-F1
#
_entry.id   AF-A0A942KZ96-F1
#
_cell.length_a   1.000
_cell.length_b   1.000
_cell.length_c   1.000
_cell.angle_alpha   90.00
_cell.angle_beta   90.00
_cell.angle_gamma   90.00
#
_symmetry.space_group_name_H-M   'P 1'
#
loop_
_entity.id
_entity.type
_entity.pdbx_description
1 polymer ?
#
loop_
_entity_poly.entity_id
_entity_poly.type
_entity_poly.pdbx_seq_one_letter_code
_entity_poly.pdbx_strand_id
1 'polypeptide(L)' 'MHGVNLDLLRASVAHHPDGRPKDPHAHHRAAHLGALQAARADRRQSHVSRIVALIRKMVGRPAKTPALCR' A
#
# COMPACT_ATOMS: atom_id res chain seq x y z
N MET A 1 -18.81 -19.32 -7.47
CA MET A 1 -19.04 -17.98 -6.88
C MET A 1 -18.40 -16.94 -7.80
N HIS A 2 -19.18 -16.10 -8.48
CA HIS A 2 -18.64 -15.04 -9.33
C HIS A 2 -18.15 -13.89 -8.45
N GLY A 3 -16.84 -13.70 -8.36
CA GLY A 3 -16.24 -12.53 -7.75
C GLY A 3 -16.52 -11.31 -8.62
N VAL A 4 -17.58 -10.58 -8.32
CA VAL A 4 -17.84 -9.31 -9.01
C VAL A 4 -16.81 -8.31 -8.51
N ASN A 5 -16.01 -7.78 -9.42
CA ASN A 5 -14.98 -6.80 -9.09
C ASN A 5 -15.69 -5.47 -8.74
N LEU A 6 -15.84 -5.18 -7.45
CA LEU A 6 -16.61 -4.05 -6.93
C LEU A 6 -16.09 -2.69 -7.45
N ASP A 7 -14.83 -2.64 -7.86
CA ASP A 7 -14.23 -1.45 -8.49
C ASP A 7 -14.82 -1.15 -9.86
N LEU A 8 -15.21 -2.17 -10.64
CA LEU A 8 -15.89 -1.99 -11.94
C LEU A 8 -17.33 -1.48 -11.76
N LEU A 9 -18.02 -1.91 -10.70
CA LEU A 9 -19.36 -1.41 -10.35
C LEU A 9 -19.35 0.03 -9.83
N ARG A 10 -18.22 0.50 -9.31
CA ARG A 10 -18.03 1.91 -8.91
C ARG A 10 -17.66 2.79 -10.10
N ALA A 11 -17.01 2.25 -11.12
CA ALA A 11 -16.65 2.96 -12.34
C ALA A 11 -17.87 3.17 -13.26
N SER A 12 -18.90 2.33 -13.17
CA SER A 12 -20.12 2.48 -13.95
C SER A 12 -21.04 3.56 -13.36
N VAL A 13 -20.92 4.75 -13.96
CA VAL A 13 -21.83 5.89 -13.87
C VAL A 13 -21.74 6.70 -12.57
N ALA A 14 -20.84 7.69 -12.57
CA ALA A 14 -20.70 8.70 -11.51
C ALA A 14 -21.90 9.65 -11.37
N HIS A 15 -22.76 9.72 -12.39
CA HIS A 15 -23.91 10.62 -12.47
C HIS A 15 -25.18 9.85 -12.87
N HIS A 16 -26.33 10.26 -12.34
CA HIS A 16 -27.61 9.85 -12.88
C HIS A 16 -27.75 10.33 -14.34
N PRO A 17 -28.60 9.72 -15.17
CA PRO A 17 -28.89 10.24 -16.51
C PRO A 17 -29.40 11.70 -16.48
N ASP A 18 -29.99 12.09 -15.36
CA ASP A 18 -30.44 13.44 -15.00
C ASP A 18 -29.29 14.37 -14.53
N GLY A 19 -28.03 13.95 -14.67
CA GLY A 19 -26.83 14.74 -14.39
C GLY A 19 -26.47 14.91 -12.91
N ARG A 20 -27.34 14.46 -11.99
CA ARG A 20 -27.08 14.55 -10.55
C ARG A 20 -25.97 13.58 -10.12
N PRO A 21 -25.05 13.97 -9.24
CA PRO A 21 -24.08 13.04 -8.68
C PRO A 21 -24.81 11.93 -7.92
N LYS A 22 -24.49 10.68 -8.25
CA LYS A 22 -25.08 9.50 -7.59
C LYS A 22 -24.64 9.38 -6.13
N ASP A 23 -23.51 10.00 -5.80
CA ASP A 23 -22.96 10.08 -4.46
C ASP A 23 -22.73 11.56 -4.06
N PRO A 24 -23.63 12.15 -3.26
CA PRO A 24 -23.49 13.51 -2.75
C PRO A 24 -22.21 13.73 -1.94
N HIS A 25 -21.59 12.65 -1.43
CA HIS A 25 -20.41 12.70 -0.57
C HIS A 25 -19.12 12.30 -1.29
N ALA A 26 -19.14 12.19 -2.63
CA ALA A 26 -17.96 11.84 -3.41
C ALA A 26 -16.75 12.76 -3.11
N HIS A 27 -17.00 14.05 -2.91
CA HIS A 27 -15.97 15.03 -2.56
C HIS A 27 -15.31 14.75 -1.19
N HIS A 28 -16.08 14.31 -0.20
CA HIS A 28 -15.54 13.94 1.11
C HIS A 28 -14.76 12.62 1.06
N ARG A 29 -15.19 11.67 0.21
CA ARG A 29 -14.44 10.42 0.01
C ARG A 29 -13.07 10.65 -0.58
N ALA A 30 -12.92 11.58 -1.52
CA ALA A 30 -11.62 11.90 -2.10
C ALA A 30 -10.60 12.35 -1.04
N ALA A 31 -11.00 13.25 -0.14
CA ALA A 31 -10.15 13.69 0.98
C ALA A 31 -9.76 12.54 1.91
N HIS A 32 -10.73 11.68 2.27
CA HIS A 32 -10.47 10.52 3.11
C HIS A 32 -9.54 9.49 2.44
N LEU A 33 -9.70 9.27 1.13
CA LEU A 33 -8.82 8.40 0.36
C LEU A 33 -7.38 8.95 0.28
N GLY A 34 -7.21 10.27 0.15
CA GLY A 34 -5.89 10.90 0.20
C GLY A 34 -5.17 10.65 1.52
N ALA A 35 -5.87 10.83 2.65
CA ALA A 35 -5.31 10.53 3.97
C ALA A 35 -4.93 9.04 4.13
N LEU A 36 -5.78 8.13 3.65
CA LEU A 36 -5.48 6.69 3.66
C LEU A 36 -4.29 6.33 2.77
N GLN A 37 -4.14 6.96 1.61
CA GLN A 37 -3.02 6.74 0.71
C GLN A 37 -1.70 7.21 1.32
N ALA A 38 -1.68 8.39 1.95
CA ALA A 38 -0.51 8.89 2.68
C ALA A 38 -0.10 7.92 3.80
N ALA A 39 -1.05 7.50 4.65
CA ALA A 39 -0.78 6.54 5.71
C ALA A 39 -0.26 5.18 5.18
N ARG A 40 -0.74 4.73 4.02
CA ARG A 40 -0.23 3.51 3.35
C ARG A 40 1.17 3.71 2.77
N ALA A 41 1.49 4.90 2.27
CA ALA A 41 2.83 5.22 1.77
C ALA A 41 3.85 5.19 2.91
N ASP A 42 3.55 5.80 4.05
CA ASP A 42 4.41 5.82 5.23
C ASP A 42 4.69 4.40 5.76
N ARG A 43 3.64 3.58 5.87
CA ARG A 43 3.79 2.17 6.26
C ARG A 43 4.67 1.41 5.28
N ARG A 44 4.47 1.58 3.97
CA ARG A 44 5.31 0.94 2.94
C ARG A 44 6.77 1.38 3.06
N GLN A 45 7.03 2.66 3.24
CA GLN A 45 8.39 3.18 3.39
C GLN A 45 9.09 2.60 4.63
N SER A 46 8.38 2.50 5.76
CA SER A 46 8.94 1.88 6.97
C SER A 46 9.25 0.40 6.80
N HIS A 47 8.40 -0.34 6.08
CA HIS A 47 8.61 -1.75 5.77
C HIS A 47 9.83 -1.95 4.86
N VAL A 48 9.94 -1.17 3.77
CA VAL A 48 11.10 -1.22 2.87
C VAL A 48 12.38 -0.91 3.62
N SER A 49 12.36 0.11 4.48
CA SER A 49 13.52 0.50 5.28
C SER A 49 14.00 -0.63 6.21
N ARG A 50 13.06 -1.34 6.85
CA ARG A 50 13.36 -2.52 7.69
C ARG A 50 13.97 -3.66 6.87
N ILE A 51 13.42 -3.94 5.69
CA ILE A 51 13.93 -4.98 4.79
C ILE A 51 15.36 -4.66 4.36
N VAL A 52 15.62 -3.42 3.93
CA VAL A 52 16.95 -2.96 3.53
C VAL A 52 17.95 -3.09 4.69
N ALA A 53 17.54 -2.73 5.91
CA ALA A 53 18.40 -2.88 7.10
C ALA A 53 18.74 -4.36 7.39
N LEU A 54 17.79 -5.28 7.25
CA LEU A 54 18.03 -6.71 7.40
C LEU A 54 18.98 -7.24 6.34
N ILE A 55 18.81 -6.85 5.08
CA ILE A 55 19.69 -7.25 3.98
C ILE A 55 21.12 -6.76 4.25
N ARG A 56 21.30 -5.48 4.65
CA ARG A 56 22.61 -4.94 5.00
C ARG A 56 23.27 -5.71 6.15
N LYS A 57 22.50 -6.09 7.18
CA LYS A 57 22.99 -6.89 8.31
C LYS A 57 23.43 -8.29 7.90
N MET A 58 22.77 -8.90 6.90
CA MET A 58 23.16 -10.20 6.37
C MET A 58 24.41 -10.13 5.50
N VAL A 59 24.49 -9.14 4.61
CA VAL A 59 25.62 -8.98 3.67
C VAL A 59 26.89 -8.49 4.38
N GLY A 60 26.75 -7.59 5.36
CA GLY A 60 27.89 -7.05 6.11
C GLY A 60 28.41 -7.97 7.22
N ARG A 61 27.91 -9.20 7.37
CA ARG A 61 28.36 -10.13 8.40
C ARG A 61 29.62 -10.85 7.87
N PRO A 62 30.84 -10.54 8.36
CA PRO A 62 32.00 -11.34 8.00
C PRO A 62 31.74 -12.77 8.47
N ALA A 63 32.00 -13.75 7.59
CA ALA A 63 31.99 -15.14 7.97
C ALA A 63 32.88 -15.28 9.20
N LYS A 64 32.30 -15.65 10.36
CA LYS A 64 33.09 -16.01 11.53
C LYS A 64 33.90 -17.23 11.10
N THR A 65 35.15 -17.02 10.69
CA THR A 65 36.12 -18.07 10.53
C THR A 65 36.25 -18.73 11.90
N PRO A 66 35.87 -20.01 12.06
CA PRO A 66 36.12 -20.69 13.31
C PRO A 66 37.64 -20.72 13.48
N ALA A 67 38.12 -20.12 14.57
CA ALA A 67 39.52 -20.19 14.95
C ALA A 67 39.87 -21.67 15.10
N LEU A 68 40.68 -22.19 14.17
CA LEU A 68 41.31 -23.48 14.32
C LEU A 68 42.27 -23.34 15.51
N CYS A 69 41.87 -23.84 16.67
CA CYS A 69 42.79 -24.04 17.78
C CYS A 69 43.86 -25.06 17.34
N ARG A 70 45.11 -24.65 17.46
CA ARG A 70 46.31 -25.45 17.19
C ARG A 70 46.75 -26.16 18.46
#